data_AF-A0A8S3HE86-F1
#
_entry.id   AF-A0A8S3HE86-F1
#
_cell.length_a   1.000
_cell.length_b   1.000
_cell.length_c   1.000
_cell.angle_alpha   90.00
_cell.angle_beta   90.00
_cell.angle_gamma   90.00
#
_symmetry.space_group_name_H-M   'P 1'
#
loop_
_entity.id
_entity.type
_entity.pdbx_description
1 polymer ?
#
loop_
_entity_poly.entity_id
_entity_poly.type
_entity_poly.pdbx_seq_one_letter_code
_entity_poly.pdbx_strand_id
1 'polypeptide(L)'
;MSAASPLVACWLDSNIGVTDAYPELKQRFSGVSERIERWYYFDSGDEFNRFIDENPNITLVTIMSGHLAKTLVTAVSDRTSLHSVYIFCGNTEKYQSLLLNEHK
;
A
#
# COMPACT_ATOMS: atom_id res chain seq x y z
N MET A 1 -28.17 -5.10 -13.55
CA MET A 1 -26.71 -4.96 -13.67
C MET A 1 -26.23 -4.49 -12.30
N SER A 2 -25.49 -5.30 -11.53
CA SER A 2 -24.91 -4.79 -10.28
C SER A 2 -23.82 -3.80 -10.65
N ALA A 3 -23.81 -2.63 -10.02
CA ALA A 3 -22.71 -1.69 -10.16
C ALA A 3 -21.40 -2.40 -9.79
N ALA A 4 -20.34 -2.21 -10.58
CA ALA A 4 -19.02 -2.73 -10.23
C ALA A 4 -18.57 -2.10 -8.91
N SER A 5 -18.03 -2.90 -7.99
CA SER A 5 -17.46 -2.41 -6.74
C SER A 5 -16.37 -1.37 -7.03
N PRO A 6 -16.39 -0.20 -6.38
CA PRO A 6 -15.44 0.86 -6.65
C PRO A 6 -14.01 0.37 -6.38
N LEU A 7 -13.09 0.72 -7.29
CA LEU A 7 -11.66 0.42 -7.15
C LEU A 7 -10.97 1.55 -6.38
N VAL A 8 -10.40 1.24 -5.23
CA VAL A 8 -9.70 2.21 -4.38
C VAL A 8 -8.25 1.81 -4.15
N ALA A 9 -7.37 2.80 -4.07
CA ALA A 9 -5.99 2.62 -3.61
C ALA A 9 -5.87 3.00 -2.14
N CYS A 10 -5.20 2.17 -1.37
CA CYS A 10 -4.76 2.51 -0.02
C CYS A 10 -3.24 2.42 0.05
N TRP A 11 -2.58 3.51 0.45
CA TRP A 11 -1.15 3.52 0.73
C TRP A 11 -0.93 3.57 2.24
N LEU A 12 -0.26 2.55 2.75
CA LEU A 12 0.06 2.39 4.15
C LEU A 12 1.57 2.51 4.37
N ASP A 13 1.99 3.56 5.08
CA ASP A 13 3.37 3.70 5.53
C ASP A 13 3.46 4.72 6.68
N SER A 14 4.29 4.47 7.68
CA SER A 14 4.45 5.39 8.82
C SER A 14 5.04 6.75 8.41
N ASN A 15 5.68 6.86 7.25
CA ASN A 15 6.22 8.11 6.71
C ASN A 15 5.32 8.71 5.61
N ILE A 16 4.12 8.16 5.40
CA ILE A 16 3.17 8.71 4.45
C ILE A 16 2.79 10.13 4.88
N GLY A 17 2.72 11.08 3.94
CA GLY A 17 2.41 12.48 4.23
C GLY A 17 3.58 13.35 4.71
N VAL A 18 4.74 12.77 5.01
CA VAL A 18 5.98 13.54 5.22
C VAL A 18 6.38 14.19 3.88
N THR A 19 6.71 15.48 3.91
CA THR A 19 7.21 16.22 2.75
C THR A 19 8.40 15.46 2.14
N ASP A 20 8.33 15.21 0.83
CA ASP A 20 9.33 14.44 0.06
C ASP A 20 9.47 12.95 0.41
N ALA A 21 8.51 12.35 1.13
CA ALA A 21 8.47 10.90 1.24
C ALA A 21 8.09 10.25 -0.11
N TYR A 22 8.95 9.34 -0.57
CA TYR A 22 8.76 8.44 -1.72
C TYR A 22 8.42 9.13 -3.06
N PRO A 23 9.14 10.18 -3.50
CA PRO A 23 8.80 10.95 -4.70
C PRO A 23 8.79 10.08 -5.96
N GLU A 24 9.82 9.25 -6.13
CA GLU A 24 9.91 8.31 -7.26
C GLU A 24 8.80 7.25 -7.24
N LEU A 25 8.43 6.78 -6.04
CA LEU A 25 7.40 5.76 -5.89
C LEU A 25 6.02 6.33 -6.25
N LYS A 26 5.72 7.55 -5.78
CA LYS A 26 4.50 8.29 -6.17
C LYS A 26 4.44 8.48 -7.69
N GLN A 27 5.56 8.81 -8.32
CA GLN A 27 5.64 8.93 -9.78
C GLN A 27 5.37 7.60 -10.49
N ARG A 28 5.89 6.48 -9.99
CA ARG A 28 5.62 5.14 -10.55
C ARG A 28 4.14 4.78 -10.50
N PHE A 29 3.43 5.22 -9.46
CA PHE A 29 2.00 4.97 -9.33
C PHE A 29 1.12 5.99 -10.07
N SER A 30 1.68 7.03 -10.70
CA SER A 30 0.88 8.04 -11.42
C SER A 30 -0.02 7.47 -12.51
N GLY A 31 0.46 6.47 -13.29
CA GLY A 31 -0.36 5.78 -14.28
C GLY A 31 -1.41 4.83 -13.70
N VAL A 32 -1.21 4.39 -12.44
CA VAL A 32 -2.24 3.66 -11.68
C VAL A 32 -3.29 4.65 -11.17
N SER A 33 -2.89 5.86 -10.79
CA SER A 33 -3.80 6.91 -10.31
C SER A 33 -4.86 7.31 -11.33
N GLU A 34 -4.56 7.29 -12.62
CA GLU A 34 -5.54 7.59 -13.68
C GLU A 34 -6.72 6.59 -13.74
N ARG A 35 -6.52 5.37 -13.24
CA ARG A 35 -7.53 4.29 -13.23
C ARG A 35 -8.20 4.11 -11.87
N ILE A 36 -7.71 4.79 -10.85
CA ILE A 36 -8.19 4.66 -9.48
C ILE A 36 -8.96 5.91 -9.10
N GLU A 37 -10.24 5.75 -8.83
CA GLU A 37 -11.12 6.87 -8.50
C GLU A 37 -10.74 7.56 -7.20
N ARG A 38 -10.19 6.81 -6.23
CA ARG A 38 -9.92 7.32 -4.88
C ARG A 38 -8.65 6.73 -4.27
N TRP A 39 -7.86 7.61 -3.68
CA TRP A 39 -6.65 7.29 -2.92
C TRP A 39 -6.86 7.60 -1.45
N TYR A 40 -6.52 6.64 -0.60
CA TYR A 40 -6.51 6.77 0.85
C TYR A 40 -5.10 6.52 1.37
N TYR A 41 -4.72 7.25 2.40
CA TYR A 41 -3.38 7.21 2.98
C TYR A 41 -3.52 6.92 4.47
N PHE A 42 -2.73 5.97 4.97
CA PHE A 42 -2.77 5.52 6.35
C PHE A 42 -1.35 5.42 6.90
N ASP A 43 -1.08 6.04 8.04
CA ASP A 43 0.18 5.91 8.76
C ASP A 43 0.16 4.75 9.78
N SER A 44 -1.04 4.23 10.07
CA SER A 44 -1.28 3.14 11.03
C SER A 44 -2.09 2.00 10.41
N GLY A 45 -1.77 0.77 10.83
CA GLY A 45 -2.53 -0.41 10.45
C GLY A 45 -3.94 -0.44 11.04
N ASP A 46 -4.15 0.16 12.21
CA ASP A 46 -5.44 0.16 12.92
C ASP A 46 -6.48 1.01 12.19
N GLU A 47 -6.10 2.21 11.73
CA GLU A 47 -7.01 3.06 10.95
C GLU A 47 -7.35 2.43 9.61
N PHE A 48 -6.36 1.81 8.96
CA PHE A 48 -6.59 1.06 7.74
C PHE A 48 -7.55 -0.11 7.96
N ASN A 49 -7.37 -0.90 9.02
CA ASN A 49 -8.27 -2.01 9.35
C ASN A 49 -9.70 -1.52 9.58
N ARG A 50 -9.87 -0.43 10.34
CA ARG A 50 -11.18 0.19 10.55
C ARG A 50 -11.83 0.62 9.23
N PHE A 51 -11.05 1.24 8.35
CA PHE A 51 -11.54 1.64 7.02
C PHE A 51 -12.03 0.43 6.20
N ILE A 52 -11.30 -0.68 6.21
CA ILE A 52 -11.72 -1.91 5.51
C ILE A 52 -13.01 -2.47 6.10
N ASP A 53 -13.11 -2.52 7.43
CA ASP A 53 -14.30 -3.04 8.12
C ASP A 53 -15.55 -2.20 7.84
N GLU A 54 -15.39 -0.89 7.69
CA GLU A 54 -16.47 0.05 7.35
C GLU A 54 -16.85 0.02 5.86
N ASN A 55 -15.99 -0.53 4.99
CA ASN A 55 -16.15 -0.51 3.53
C ASN A 55 -16.04 -1.91 2.89
N PRO A 56 -16.90 -2.88 3.25
CA PRO A 56 -16.76 -4.28 2.82
C PRO A 56 -16.93 -4.51 1.31
N ASN A 57 -17.54 -3.57 0.58
CA ASN A 57 -17.91 -3.74 -0.83
C ASN A 57 -16.96 -3.04 -1.82
N ILE A 58 -15.74 -2.73 -1.41
CA ILE A 58 -14.71 -2.12 -2.27
C ILE A 58 -13.84 -3.18 -2.94
N THR A 59 -13.25 -2.82 -4.08
CA THR A 59 -12.12 -3.54 -4.66
C THR A 59 -10.85 -2.77 -4.31
N LEU A 60 -9.87 -3.45 -3.73
CA LEU A 60 -8.75 -2.80 -3.07
C LEU A 60 -7.41 -3.03 -3.80
N VAL A 61 -6.68 -1.95 -4.04
CA VAL A 61 -5.25 -1.95 -4.33
C VAL A 61 -4.52 -1.44 -3.10
N THR A 62 -3.61 -2.23 -2.53
CA THR A 62 -2.83 -1.79 -1.36
C THR A 62 -1.37 -1.56 -1.72
N ILE A 63 -0.80 -0.46 -1.25
CA ILE A 63 0.63 -0.14 -1.37
C ILE A 63 1.17 -0.04 0.06
N MET A 64 2.17 -0.84 0.40
CA MET A 64 2.60 -1.00 1.79
C MET A 64 4.10 -1.27 1.90
N SER A 65 4.71 -0.78 2.97
CA SER A 65 6.08 -1.19 3.28
C SER A 65 6.14 -2.66 3.72
N GLY A 66 7.28 -3.31 3.50
CA GLY A 66 7.44 -4.74 3.77
C GLY A 66 7.06 -5.20 5.18
N HIS A 67 7.28 -4.36 6.20
CA HIS A 67 6.88 -4.68 7.57
C HIS A 67 5.35 -4.74 7.72
N LEU A 68 4.63 -3.73 7.23
CA LEU A 68 3.17 -3.66 7.28
C LEU A 68 2.52 -4.76 6.43
N ALA A 69 3.12 -5.09 5.30
CA ALA A 69 2.61 -6.15 4.43
C ALA A 69 2.60 -7.51 5.12
N LYS A 70 3.65 -7.82 5.89
CA LYS A 70 3.75 -9.08 6.64
C LYS A 70 2.59 -9.25 7.63
N THR A 71 2.09 -8.16 8.21
CA THR A 71 1.07 -8.21 9.25
C THR A 71 -0.35 -8.02 8.73
N LEU A 72 -0.54 -7.22 7.67
CA LEU A 72 -1.86 -6.76 7.27
C LEU A 72 -2.45 -7.52 6.07
N VAL A 73 -1.64 -8.06 5.15
CA VAL A 73 -2.16 -8.65 3.90
C VAL A 73 -3.16 -9.79 4.18
N THR A 74 -2.78 -10.73 5.05
CA THR A 74 -3.67 -11.86 5.42
C THR A 74 -4.95 -11.38 6.08
N ALA A 75 -4.85 -10.39 6.98
CA ALA A 75 -6.02 -9.86 7.65
C ALA A 75 -6.98 -9.18 6.66
N VAL A 76 -6.47 -8.58 5.58
CA VAL A 76 -7.28 -7.82 4.61
C VAL A 76 -7.87 -8.74 3.56
N SER A 77 -7.16 -9.78 3.12
CA SER A 77 -7.65 -10.73 2.12
C SER A 77 -8.95 -11.43 2.53
N ASP A 78 -9.17 -11.60 3.84
CA ASP A 78 -10.36 -12.29 4.36
C ASP A 78 -11.59 -11.37 4.44
N ARG A 79 -11.41 -10.04 4.34
CA ARG A 79 -12.44 -9.04 4.62
C ARG A 79 -12.86 -8.19 3.41
N THR A 80 -12.07 -8.19 2.34
CA THR A 80 -12.36 -7.38 1.14
C THR A 80 -11.88 -8.05 -0.14
N SER A 81 -12.35 -7.57 -1.29
CA SER A 81 -11.90 -8.02 -2.60
C SER A 81 -10.55 -7.38 -2.93
N LEU A 82 -9.47 -8.10 -2.60
CA LEU A 82 -8.12 -7.61 -2.82
C LEU A 82 -7.69 -7.85 -4.27
N HIS A 83 -7.54 -6.77 -5.04
CA HIS A 83 -7.14 -6.84 -6.45
C HIS A 83 -5.62 -6.93 -6.60
N SER A 84 -4.86 -6.14 -5.83
CA SER A 84 -3.40 -6.14 -5.92
C SER A 84 -2.74 -5.65 -4.62
N VAL A 85 -1.59 -6.24 -4.29
CA VAL A 85 -0.68 -5.77 -3.24
C VAL A 85 0.64 -5.35 -3.87
N TYR A 86 1.05 -4.10 -3.62
CA TYR A 86 2.37 -3.61 -3.93
C TYR A 86 3.17 -3.46 -2.63
N ILE A 87 4.26 -4.20 -2.54
CA ILE A 87 5.16 -4.14 -1.39
C ILE A 87 6.42 -3.39 -1.82
N PHE A 88 6.73 -2.30 -1.13
CA PHE A 88 7.96 -1.56 -1.38
C PHE A 88 8.94 -1.69 -0.20
N CYS A 89 10.23 -1.61 -0.52
CA CYS A 89 11.27 -1.47 0.48
C CYS A 89 11.54 0.02 0.66
N GLY A 90 11.08 0.60 1.77
CA GLY A 90 11.37 2.00 2.11
C GLY A 90 12.84 2.26 2.46
N ASN A 91 13.68 1.22 2.50
CA ASN A 91 15.07 1.28 2.97
C ASN A 91 16.02 0.57 1.97
N THR A 92 15.85 0.86 0.69
CA THR A 92 16.65 0.29 -0.41
C THR A 92 18.15 0.52 -0.23
N GLU A 93 18.56 1.68 0.26
CA GLU A 93 19.97 2.01 0.53
C GLU A 93 20.59 1.09 1.60
N LYS A 94 19.84 0.84 2.68
CA LYS A 94 20.25 -0.10 3.74
C LYS A 94 20.43 -1.50 3.17
N TYR A 95 19.52 -1.95 2.32
CA TYR A 95 19.61 -3.27 1.69
C TYR A 95 20.79 -3.38 0.71
N GLN A 96 21.01 -2.36 -0.13
CA GLN A 96 22.17 -2.30 -1.02
C GLN A 96 23.49 -2.33 -0.23
N SER A 97 23.55 -1.64 0.90
CA SER A 97 24.72 -1.64 1.79
C SER A 97 24.99 -3.02 2.40
N LEU A 98 23.94 -3.78 2.75
CA LEU A 98 24.09 -5.15 3.24
C LEU A 98 24.65 -6.07 2.14
N LEU A 99 24.10 -6.01 0.92
CA LEU A 99 24.59 -6.79 -0.21
C LEU A 99 26.07 -6.51 -0.55
N LEU A 100 26.49 -5.25 -0.50
CA LEU A 100 27.88 -4.86 -0.74
C LEU A 100 28.85 -5.40 0.34
N ASN A 101 28.37 -5.60 1.57
CA ASN A 101 29.18 -6.12 2.67
C ASN A 101 29.20 -7.65 2.74
N GLU A 102 28.20 -8.35 2.18
CA GLU A 102 28.21 -9.82 2.05
C GLU A 102 29.17 -10.33 0.96
N HIS A 103 29.62 -9.44 0.06
CA HIS A 103 30.59 -9.73 -1.00
C HIS A 103 32.03 -9.29 -0.66
N LYS A 104 32.32 -8.97 0.61
CA LYS A 104 33.67 -8.71 1.13
C LYS A 104 34.11 -9.83 2.08
#